data_AF-A0A971VFY6-F1
#
_entry.id   AF-A0A971VFY6-F1
#
_cell.length_a   1.000
_cell.length_b   1.000
_cell.length_c   1.000
_cell.angle_alpha   90.00
_cell.angle_beta   90.00
_cell.angle_gamma   90.00
#
_symmetry.space_group_name_H-M   'P 1'
#
loop_
_entity.id
_entity.type
_entity.pdbx_description
1 polymer ?
#
loop_
_entity_poly.entity_id
_entity_poly.type
_entity_poly.pdbx_seq_one_letter_code
_entity_poly.pdbx_strand_id
1 'polypeptide(L)'
;MVLAITTLGCSGQNTVHSEFGGGNIKVAIEQGNEWLHDFSIFWFIKRKNAPQIAIWVEDLEGNFISTIYVSEKLAKQSWTAAGGNRRKESLPCWSHAQGRQYADGLYLPTKNEPLPDAVTGATPKGSFTANHQMSEGLKQFVVKCEFNHSTDFNEYYPKDAKEGDANYSGGKMGSGQPAIVYQVVVDLTNGQREFKGELIGHSSPDGSDGNIYSDTSKLTTALSIVKGITVYVNQ
;
A
#
# COMPACT_ATOMS: atom_id res chain seq x y z
N MET A 1 -62.63 25.83 11.82
CA MET A 1 -61.54 24.84 12.00
C MET A 1 -60.93 24.55 10.64
N VAL A 2 -59.93 25.32 10.25
CA VAL A 2 -59.07 25.08 9.08
C VAL A 2 -57.68 25.53 9.52
N LEU A 3 -56.77 24.58 9.66
CA LEU A 3 -55.38 24.80 10.04
C LEU A 3 -54.55 24.62 8.76
N ALA A 4 -54.08 25.72 8.18
CA ALA A 4 -53.11 25.69 7.09
C ALA A 4 -51.71 25.64 7.72
N ILE A 5 -51.04 24.49 7.61
CA ILE A 5 -49.63 24.34 7.98
C ILE A 5 -48.83 24.51 6.70
N THR A 6 -48.21 25.68 6.53
CA THR A 6 -47.13 25.89 5.56
C THR A 6 -45.85 25.31 6.14
N THR A 7 -45.43 24.15 5.65
CA THR A 7 -44.08 23.63 5.92
C THR A 7 -43.09 24.35 5.01
N LEU A 8 -42.22 25.15 5.63
CA LEU A 8 -41.01 25.69 5.01
C LEU A 8 -40.08 24.54 4.60
N GLY A 9 -39.54 24.65 3.39
CA GLY A 9 -38.59 23.69 2.83
C GLY A 9 -37.29 23.63 3.63
N CYS A 10 -36.77 22.42 3.79
CA CYS A 10 -35.36 22.21 4.10
C CYS A 10 -34.60 22.11 2.78
N SER A 11 -33.72 23.08 2.56
CA SER A 11 -32.71 23.08 1.51
C SER A 11 -31.83 21.84 1.65
N GLY A 12 -31.65 21.11 0.55
CA GLY A 12 -30.65 20.06 0.46
C GLY A 12 -29.25 20.66 0.60
N GLN A 13 -28.57 20.31 1.68
CA GLN A 13 -27.11 20.40 1.70
C GLN A 13 -26.59 19.20 0.91
N ASN A 14 -26.30 19.43 -0.38
CA ASN A 14 -25.33 18.59 -1.07
C ASN A 14 -23.99 18.84 -0.39
N THR A 15 -23.63 17.95 0.54
CA THR A 15 -22.26 17.81 1.01
C THR A 15 -21.40 17.42 -0.18
N VAL A 16 -20.80 18.43 -0.83
CA VAL A 16 -19.71 18.22 -1.78
C VAL A 16 -18.55 17.66 -0.94
N HIS A 17 -18.47 16.34 -0.83
CA HIS A 17 -17.25 15.70 -0.36
C HIS A 17 -16.16 16.12 -1.34
N SER A 18 -15.21 16.92 -0.86
CA SER A 18 -14.00 17.29 -1.59
C SER A 18 -13.40 16.02 -2.19
N GLU A 19 -13.15 16.03 -3.50
CA GLU A 19 -12.55 14.91 -4.23
C GLU A 19 -11.21 14.48 -3.61
N PHE A 20 -10.53 15.39 -2.90
CA PHE A 20 -9.26 15.19 -2.20
C PHE A 20 -9.41 15.05 -0.68
N GLY A 21 -10.64 14.99 -0.15
CA GLY A 21 -10.88 15.07 1.29
C GLY A 21 -10.26 16.33 1.89
N GLY A 22 -9.43 16.18 2.93
CA GLY A 22 -8.68 17.28 3.55
C GLY A 22 -7.25 17.48 3.03
N GLY A 23 -6.88 16.88 1.89
CA GLY A 23 -5.53 16.98 1.31
C GLY A 23 -5.48 17.74 -0.04
N ASN A 24 -4.29 17.84 -0.60
CA ASN A 24 -4.03 18.40 -1.94
C ASN A 24 -3.47 17.35 -2.93
N ILE A 25 -3.26 16.11 -2.47
CA ILE A 25 -2.89 14.95 -3.29
C ILE A 25 -3.92 13.85 -3.09
N LYS A 26 -4.27 13.18 -4.18
CA LYS A 26 -5.08 11.96 -4.21
C LYS A 26 -4.39 10.89 -5.04
N VAL A 27 -4.03 9.78 -4.41
CA VAL A 27 -3.49 8.59 -5.08
C VAL A 27 -4.64 7.63 -5.31
N ALA A 28 -4.98 7.37 -6.57
CA ALA A 28 -5.99 6.41 -6.97
C ALA A 28 -5.32 5.10 -7.42
N ILE A 29 -5.73 3.99 -6.81
CA ILE A 29 -5.29 2.64 -7.15
C ILE A 29 -6.44 1.91 -7.83
N GLU A 30 -6.20 1.45 -9.06
CA GLU A 30 -7.10 0.58 -9.80
C GLU A 30 -6.73 -0.89 -9.57
N GLN A 31 -7.67 -1.67 -9.03
CA GLN A 31 -7.47 -3.09 -8.78
C GLN A 31 -7.20 -3.86 -10.09
N GLY A 32 -6.26 -4.80 -10.04
CA GLY A 32 -6.08 -5.82 -11.05
C GLY A 32 -6.88 -7.08 -10.75
N ASN A 33 -6.73 -8.08 -11.61
CA ASN A 33 -7.47 -9.36 -11.50
C ASN A 33 -7.05 -10.17 -10.27
N GLU A 34 -5.83 -9.97 -9.77
CA GLU A 34 -5.28 -10.68 -8.61
C GLU A 34 -5.32 -9.83 -7.33
N TRP A 35 -6.15 -8.78 -7.29
CA TRP A 35 -6.33 -7.98 -6.07
C TRP A 35 -6.89 -8.79 -4.90
N LEU A 36 -7.80 -9.74 -5.18
CA LEU A 36 -8.37 -10.63 -4.18
C LEU A 36 -8.03 -12.08 -4.47
N HIS A 37 -7.02 -12.60 -3.80
CA HIS A 37 -6.66 -14.01 -3.95
C HIS A 37 -7.39 -14.93 -2.96
N ASP A 38 -7.43 -16.22 -3.25
CA ASP A 38 -7.99 -17.24 -2.36
C ASP A 38 -7.00 -17.59 -1.25
N PHE A 39 -7.30 -17.23 -0.01
CA PHE A 39 -6.55 -17.69 1.16
C PHE A 39 -7.26 -18.89 1.80
N SER A 40 -6.64 -20.06 1.70
CA SER A 40 -7.15 -21.31 2.28
C SER A 40 -6.74 -21.42 3.75
N ILE A 41 -7.66 -21.13 4.67
CA ILE A 41 -7.42 -21.24 6.12
C ILE A 41 -7.58 -22.69 6.58
N PHE A 42 -8.53 -23.42 5.99
CA PHE A 42 -8.81 -24.85 6.18
C PHE A 42 -9.42 -25.42 4.87
N TRP A 43 -9.46 -26.75 4.71
CA TRP A 43 -9.96 -27.47 3.52
C TRP A 43 -11.31 -26.96 2.96
N PHE A 44 -12.17 -26.35 3.81
CA PHE A 44 -13.49 -25.87 3.41
C PHE A 44 -13.71 -24.35 3.41
N ILE A 45 -12.77 -23.53 3.91
CA ILE A 45 -12.98 -22.08 4.07
C ILE A 45 -11.96 -21.33 3.24
N LYS A 46 -12.41 -20.86 2.07
CA LYS A 46 -11.70 -19.88 1.26
C LYS A 46 -12.13 -18.48 1.69
N ARG A 47 -11.19 -17.68 2.23
CA ARG A 47 -11.42 -16.24 2.42
C ARG A 47 -10.66 -15.48 1.35
N LYS A 48 -11.31 -14.48 0.77
CA LYS A 48 -10.62 -13.49 -0.06
C LYS A 48 -9.74 -12.62 0.83
N ASN A 49 -8.44 -12.64 0.59
CA ASN A 49 -7.48 -11.77 1.25
C ASN A 49 -7.06 -10.68 0.24
N ALA A 50 -6.89 -9.46 0.73
CA ALA A 50 -6.42 -8.32 -0.04
C ALA A 50 -4.92 -8.10 0.22
N PRO A 51 -4.19 -7.44 -0.69
CA PRO A 51 -2.76 -7.21 -0.54
C PRO A 51 -2.43 -6.33 0.67
N GLN A 52 -1.25 -6.47 1.26
CA GLN A 52 -0.68 -5.40 2.06
C GLN A 52 -0.18 -4.29 1.13
N ILE A 53 -0.31 -3.05 1.57
CA ILE A 53 -0.06 -1.85 0.76
C ILE A 53 0.71 -0.84 1.60
N ALA A 54 1.72 -0.21 1.00
CA ALA A 54 2.31 1.03 1.45
C ALA A 54 2.32 2.06 0.31
N ILE A 55 2.02 3.32 0.63
CA ILE A 55 2.10 4.47 -0.26
C ILE A 55 2.86 5.57 0.47
N TRP A 56 3.91 6.10 -0.13
CA TRP A 56 4.74 7.14 0.48
C TRP A 56 5.30 8.11 -0.55
N VAL A 57 5.85 9.21 -0.05
CA VAL A 57 6.46 10.26 -0.85
C VAL A 57 7.96 10.30 -0.59
N GLU A 58 8.72 10.45 -1.66
CA GLU A 58 10.16 10.75 -1.66
C GLU A 58 10.43 12.02 -2.47
N ASP A 59 11.58 12.65 -2.22
CA ASP A 59 12.13 13.62 -3.17
C ASP A 59 12.75 12.90 -4.39
N LEU A 60 13.32 13.68 -5.33
CA LEU A 60 13.95 13.14 -6.53
C LEU A 60 15.28 12.43 -6.26
N GLU A 61 15.87 12.60 -5.08
CA GLU A 61 17.11 11.95 -4.65
C GLU A 61 16.82 10.62 -3.91
N GLY A 62 15.54 10.30 -3.68
CA GLY A 62 15.10 9.09 -2.98
C GLY A 62 15.04 9.26 -1.46
N ASN A 63 15.14 10.48 -0.94
CA ASN A 63 14.96 10.73 0.49
C ASN A 63 13.47 10.66 0.84
N PHE A 64 13.15 9.88 1.87
CA PHE A 64 11.79 9.75 2.38
C PHE A 64 11.25 11.07 2.94
N ILE A 65 10.03 11.43 2.56
CA ILE A 65 9.34 12.64 3.01
C ILE A 65 8.20 12.28 3.97
N SER A 66 7.24 11.48 3.52
CA SER A 66 6.05 11.17 4.31
C SER A 66 5.39 9.86 3.88
N THR A 67 4.69 9.22 4.82
CA THR A 67 3.76 8.12 4.49
C THR A 67 2.38 8.68 4.19
N ILE A 68 1.78 8.21 3.09
CA ILE A 68 0.39 8.50 2.71
C ILE A 68 -0.55 7.46 3.30
N TYR A 69 -0.22 6.17 3.12
CA TYR A 69 -1.07 5.06 3.54
C TYR A 69 -0.25 3.80 3.79
N VAL A 70 -0.54 3.07 4.86
CA VAL A 70 -0.03 1.72 5.14
C VAL A 70 -1.17 0.84 5.63
N SER A 71 -1.19 -0.42 5.20
CA SER A 71 -2.18 -1.39 5.67
C SER A 71 -2.08 -1.63 7.19
N GLU A 72 -3.24 -1.65 7.86
CA GLU A 72 -3.32 -1.71 9.32
C GLU A 72 -2.62 -2.91 9.97
N LYS A 73 -2.61 -4.07 9.29
CA LYS A 73 -1.97 -5.27 9.86
C LYS A 73 -0.48 -5.04 10.11
N LEU A 74 0.19 -4.35 9.19
CA LEU A 74 1.59 -3.97 9.32
C LEU A 74 1.78 -2.81 10.29
N ALA A 75 0.98 -1.76 10.14
CA ALA A 75 1.05 -0.57 10.97
C ALA A 75 0.90 -0.85 12.48
N LYS A 76 0.11 -1.87 12.86
CA LYS A 76 -0.23 -2.19 14.25
C LYS A 76 0.27 -3.55 14.73
N GLN A 77 1.06 -4.27 13.92
CA GLN A 77 1.52 -5.63 14.21
C GLN A 77 0.35 -6.57 14.62
N SER A 78 -0.75 -6.52 13.87
CA SER A 78 -2.02 -7.17 14.27
C SER A 78 -2.29 -8.52 13.57
N TRP A 79 -1.25 -9.16 13.01
CA TRP A 79 -1.37 -10.53 12.48
C TRP A 79 -1.55 -11.56 13.59
N THR A 80 -2.80 -11.90 13.88
CA THR A 80 -3.20 -12.82 14.96
C THR A 80 -2.62 -14.23 14.82
N ALA A 81 -2.43 -14.72 13.59
CA ALA A 81 -1.92 -16.07 13.31
C ALA A 81 -0.40 -16.13 13.02
N ALA A 82 0.33 -15.02 13.17
CA ALA A 82 1.75 -14.95 12.82
C ALA A 82 2.70 -15.30 13.97
N GLY A 83 2.19 -15.60 15.17
CA GLY A 83 3.04 -15.99 16.31
C GLY A 83 4.06 -14.91 16.72
N GLY A 84 3.75 -13.63 16.49
CA GLY A 84 4.66 -12.51 16.74
C GLY A 84 5.52 -12.11 15.53
N ASN A 85 5.55 -12.90 14.47
CA ASN A 85 6.23 -12.54 13.22
C ASN A 85 5.59 -11.28 12.61
N ARG A 86 6.44 -10.28 12.30
CA ARG A 86 6.04 -8.96 11.80
C ARG A 86 6.03 -8.85 10.28
N ARG A 87 6.32 -9.96 9.59
CA ARG A 87 6.24 -10.12 8.14
C ARG A 87 7.13 -9.11 7.42
N LYS A 88 8.44 -9.14 7.71
CA LYS A 88 9.42 -8.23 7.10
C LYS A 88 9.45 -8.33 5.58
N GLU A 89 9.12 -9.50 5.04
CA GLU A 89 8.96 -9.77 3.62
C GLU A 89 7.79 -9.00 2.97
N SER A 90 6.89 -8.40 3.77
CA SER A 90 5.63 -7.89 3.24
C SER A 90 5.77 -6.53 2.56
N LEU A 91 6.39 -5.53 3.21
CA LEU A 91 6.57 -4.18 2.64
C LEU A 91 7.98 -3.62 2.94
N PRO A 92 9.05 -4.33 2.54
CA PRO A 92 10.40 -3.95 2.93
C PRO A 92 10.89 -2.66 2.27
N CYS A 93 10.48 -2.33 1.03
CA CYS A 93 10.92 -1.06 0.42
C CYS A 93 10.45 0.15 1.23
N TRP A 94 9.16 0.20 1.58
CA TRP A 94 8.62 1.27 2.43
C TRP A 94 9.26 1.27 3.83
N SER A 95 9.41 0.09 4.44
CA SER A 95 9.94 -0.04 5.80
C SER A 95 11.37 0.54 5.88
N HIS A 96 12.23 0.15 4.94
CA HIS A 96 13.59 0.66 4.86
C HIS A 96 13.65 2.13 4.44
N ALA A 97 12.79 2.59 3.53
CA ALA A 97 12.72 4.00 3.12
C ALA A 97 12.37 4.92 4.29
N GLN A 98 11.47 4.50 5.19
CA GLN A 98 11.15 5.25 6.41
C GLN A 98 12.39 5.44 7.32
N GLY A 99 13.36 4.52 7.26
CA GLY A 99 14.61 4.59 8.01
C GLY A 99 14.47 4.40 9.52
N ARG A 100 13.25 4.16 10.03
CA ARG A 100 13.01 3.97 11.47
C ARG A 100 13.31 2.53 11.88
N GLN A 101 14.43 2.36 12.56
CA GLN A 101 14.78 1.08 13.18
C GLN A 101 14.18 0.97 14.60
N TYR A 102 13.66 -0.20 14.93
CA TYR A 102 13.07 -0.52 16.23
C TYR A 102 14.06 -1.30 17.11
N ALA A 103 13.72 -1.51 18.38
CA ALA A 103 14.64 -2.06 19.40
C ALA A 103 15.28 -3.42 19.04
N ASP A 104 14.63 -4.22 18.19
CA ASP A 104 15.11 -5.52 17.71
C ASP A 104 15.81 -5.46 16.34
N GLY A 105 16.07 -4.25 15.83
CA GLY A 105 16.81 -4.01 14.60
C GLY A 105 15.99 -4.05 13.32
N LEU A 106 14.69 -4.37 13.35
CA LEU A 106 13.85 -4.31 12.14
C LEU A 106 13.32 -2.90 11.91
N TYR A 107 12.98 -2.62 10.66
CA TYR A 107 12.36 -1.37 10.21
C TYR A 107 10.82 -1.39 10.25
N LEU A 108 10.25 -2.20 11.15
CA LEU A 108 8.80 -2.44 11.19
C LEU A 108 8.19 -1.89 12.48
N PRO A 109 6.96 -1.36 12.44
CA PRO A 109 6.21 -1.03 13.64
C PRO A 109 6.07 -2.20 14.63
N THR A 110 5.90 -1.85 15.91
CA THR A 110 5.59 -2.81 16.98
C THR A 110 4.22 -2.51 17.57
N LYS A 111 3.65 -3.46 18.32
CA LYS A 111 2.43 -3.20 19.11
C LYS A 111 2.56 -2.04 20.10
N ASN A 112 3.77 -1.82 20.61
CA ASN A 112 4.05 -0.77 21.59
C ASN A 112 4.33 0.58 20.92
N GLU A 113 4.73 0.57 19.66
CA GLU A 113 5.04 1.74 18.85
C GLU A 113 4.37 1.63 17.45
N PRO A 114 3.03 1.60 17.38
CA PRO A 114 2.31 1.50 16.10
C PRO A 114 2.36 2.81 15.32
N LEU A 115 2.03 2.76 14.03
CA LEU A 115 1.80 3.99 13.25
C LEU A 115 0.48 4.65 13.65
N PRO A 116 0.38 5.99 13.53
CA PRO A 116 -0.85 6.71 13.84
C PRO A 116 -1.97 6.42 12.83
N ASP A 117 -3.23 6.42 13.30
CA ASP A 117 -4.42 6.16 12.46
C ASP A 117 -4.52 7.07 11.23
N ALA A 118 -3.90 8.26 11.26
CA ALA A 118 -3.87 9.19 10.14
C ALA A 118 -3.22 8.63 8.86
N VAL A 119 -2.37 7.61 8.97
CA VAL A 119 -1.68 6.98 7.83
C VAL A 119 -1.97 5.49 7.71
N THR A 120 -2.90 4.95 8.50
CA THR A 120 -3.28 3.53 8.46
C THR A 120 -4.77 3.34 8.24
N GLY A 121 -5.12 2.31 7.50
CA GLY A 121 -6.51 1.90 7.34
C GLY A 121 -6.65 0.41 7.06
N ALA A 122 -7.90 -0.06 7.15
CA ALA A 122 -8.24 -1.38 6.68
C ALA A 122 -7.84 -1.51 5.20
N THR A 123 -7.24 -2.63 4.83
CA THR A 123 -6.90 -2.90 3.45
C THR A 123 -8.18 -2.91 2.59
N PRO A 124 -8.25 -2.09 1.53
CA PRO A 124 -9.39 -2.05 0.62
C PRO A 124 -9.61 -3.39 -0.07
N LYS A 125 -10.88 -3.78 -0.22
CA LYS A 125 -11.26 -5.01 -0.96
C LYS A 125 -11.30 -4.80 -2.49
N GLY A 126 -10.92 -3.63 -2.96
CA GLY A 126 -10.89 -3.27 -4.36
C GLY A 126 -10.24 -1.92 -4.60
N SER A 127 -10.50 -1.32 -5.77
CA SER A 127 -10.01 0.01 -6.12
C SER A 127 -10.34 1.02 -5.03
N PHE A 128 -9.38 1.91 -4.75
CA PHE A 128 -9.52 2.89 -3.68
C PHE A 128 -8.69 4.13 -3.94
N THR A 129 -8.92 5.16 -3.12
CA THR A 129 -8.13 6.38 -3.11
C THR A 129 -7.52 6.61 -1.73
N ALA A 130 -6.30 7.16 -1.70
CA ALA A 130 -5.65 7.67 -0.50
C ALA A 130 -5.33 9.15 -0.71
N ASN A 131 -5.74 9.97 0.25
CA ASN A 131 -5.56 11.42 0.19
C ASN A 131 -4.44 11.85 1.14
N HIS A 132 -3.66 12.84 0.75
CA HIS A 132 -2.58 13.37 1.55
C HIS A 132 -2.46 14.88 1.41
N GLN A 133 -2.08 15.55 2.50
CA GLN A 133 -1.74 16.97 2.49
C GLN A 133 -0.22 17.11 2.41
N MET A 134 0.28 17.50 1.24
CA MET A 134 1.68 17.83 1.06
C MET A 134 2.01 19.24 1.55
N SER A 135 3.25 19.38 2.02
CA SER A 135 3.84 20.65 2.43
C SER A 135 3.85 21.65 1.27
N GLU A 136 3.55 22.91 1.56
CA GLU A 136 3.69 23.98 0.59
C GLU A 136 5.16 24.10 0.17
N GLY A 137 5.41 24.21 -1.15
CA GLY A 137 6.74 24.44 -1.71
C GLY A 137 7.40 23.25 -2.42
N LEU A 138 6.92 22.01 -2.22
CA LEU A 138 7.44 20.86 -2.95
C LEU A 138 6.83 20.81 -4.36
N LYS A 139 7.63 21.16 -5.38
CA LYS A 139 7.19 21.25 -6.78
C LYS A 139 7.36 19.95 -7.56
N GLN A 140 8.35 19.15 -7.18
CA GLN A 140 8.66 17.87 -7.82
C GLN A 140 8.92 16.84 -6.73
N PHE A 141 8.35 15.65 -6.90
CA PHE A 141 8.46 14.56 -5.94
C PHE A 141 8.06 13.23 -6.57
N VAL A 142 8.33 12.15 -5.85
CA VAL A 142 7.99 10.79 -6.25
C VAL A 142 6.97 10.22 -5.28
N VAL A 143 5.86 9.69 -5.79
CA VAL A 143 4.97 8.83 -5.00
C VAL A 143 5.32 7.39 -5.33
N LYS A 144 5.72 6.62 -4.31
CA LYS A 144 5.95 5.18 -4.43
C LYS A 144 4.80 4.40 -3.82
N CYS A 145 4.47 3.28 -4.44
CA CYS A 145 3.43 2.37 -3.99
C CYS A 145 3.96 0.93 -4.00
N GLU A 146 3.90 0.24 -2.87
CA GLU A 146 4.35 -1.14 -2.70
C GLU A 146 3.16 -2.03 -2.36
N PHE A 147 3.04 -3.16 -3.06
CA PHE A 147 1.93 -4.11 -2.90
C PHE A 147 2.46 -5.52 -2.71
N ASN A 148 1.96 -6.21 -1.70
CA ASN A 148 2.34 -7.59 -1.42
C ASN A 148 1.17 -8.46 -1.08
N HIS A 149 1.13 -9.63 -1.69
CA HIS A 149 0.12 -10.62 -1.38
C HIS A 149 0.74 -11.73 -0.53
N SER A 150 0.17 -12.01 0.65
CA SER A 150 0.61 -13.17 1.45
C SER A 150 0.21 -14.46 0.75
N THR A 151 1.06 -15.48 0.74
CA THR A 151 0.88 -16.83 0.17
C THR A 151 0.63 -16.89 -1.34
N ASP A 152 1.17 -15.94 -2.07
CA ASP A 152 1.13 -15.86 -3.53
C ASP A 152 2.31 -16.60 -4.16
N PHE A 153 2.35 -17.91 -3.92
CA PHE A 153 3.46 -18.78 -4.34
C PHE A 153 3.44 -19.09 -5.83
N ASN A 154 4.62 -19.26 -6.42
CA ASN A 154 4.79 -19.78 -7.79
C ASN A 154 6.01 -20.71 -7.87
N GLU A 155 6.43 -21.11 -9.08
CA GLU A 155 7.57 -22.02 -9.27
C GLU A 155 8.93 -21.42 -8.84
N TYR A 156 9.05 -20.08 -8.87
CA TYR A 156 10.27 -19.38 -8.49
C TYR A 156 10.32 -19.06 -7.00
N TYR A 157 9.16 -18.81 -6.39
CA TYR A 157 8.97 -18.52 -4.97
C TYR A 157 8.07 -19.60 -4.33
N PRO A 158 8.60 -20.80 -4.08
CA PRO A 158 7.81 -21.92 -3.65
C PRO A 158 7.55 -21.89 -2.13
N LYS A 159 6.43 -22.51 -1.74
CA LYS A 159 5.96 -22.55 -0.35
C LYS A 159 6.92 -23.22 0.63
N ASP A 160 7.78 -24.09 0.14
CA ASP A 160 8.73 -24.91 0.90
C ASP A 160 10.18 -24.42 0.81
N ALA A 161 10.42 -23.24 0.21
CA ALA A 161 11.71 -22.55 0.31
C ALA A 161 12.14 -22.40 1.77
N LYS A 162 13.43 -22.60 2.04
CA LYS A 162 14.00 -22.57 3.39
C LYS A 162 14.67 -21.24 3.64
N GLU A 163 14.69 -20.82 4.90
CA GLU A 163 15.37 -19.60 5.30
C GLU A 163 16.86 -19.65 4.88
N GLY A 164 17.31 -18.59 4.21
CA GLY A 164 18.63 -18.50 3.59
C GLY A 164 18.66 -18.84 2.08
N ASP A 165 17.62 -19.46 1.54
CA ASP A 165 17.49 -19.66 0.09
C ASP A 165 17.20 -18.31 -0.60
N ALA A 166 17.72 -18.11 -1.81
CA ALA A 166 17.53 -16.86 -2.58
C ALA A 166 16.06 -16.56 -2.92
N ASN A 167 15.20 -17.57 -2.88
CA ASN A 167 13.76 -17.47 -3.13
C ASN A 167 12.91 -17.62 -1.87
N TYR A 168 13.53 -17.59 -0.69
CA TYR A 168 12.81 -17.60 0.58
C TYR A 168 11.98 -16.33 0.74
N SER A 169 10.72 -16.49 1.14
CA SER A 169 9.76 -15.40 1.23
C SER A 169 8.88 -15.48 2.48
N GLY A 170 9.48 -15.70 3.66
CA GLY A 170 8.74 -15.82 4.93
C GLY A 170 8.07 -17.18 5.18
N GLY A 171 8.51 -18.21 4.46
CA GLY A 171 8.11 -19.60 4.64
C GLY A 171 6.66 -19.92 4.22
N LYS A 172 6.11 -21.01 4.77
CA LYS A 172 4.83 -21.60 4.33
C LYS A 172 3.60 -20.68 4.40
N MET A 173 3.68 -19.62 5.19
CA MET A 173 2.62 -18.62 5.40
C MET A 173 3.13 -17.19 5.12
N GLY A 174 4.29 -17.06 4.49
CA GLY A 174 4.88 -15.78 4.10
C GLY A 174 4.29 -15.27 2.78
N SER A 175 5.02 -14.42 2.08
CA SER A 175 4.54 -13.74 0.86
C SER A 175 4.41 -14.65 -0.35
N GLY A 176 5.38 -15.53 -0.60
CA GLY A 176 5.51 -16.15 -1.92
C GLY A 176 6.24 -15.17 -2.83
N GLN A 177 5.59 -14.66 -3.86
CA GLN A 177 6.17 -13.62 -4.69
C GLN A 177 6.52 -12.35 -3.88
N PRO A 178 7.64 -11.68 -4.19
CA PRO A 178 8.05 -10.43 -3.56
C PRO A 178 7.02 -9.31 -3.83
N ALA A 179 7.06 -8.26 -3.00
CA ALA A 179 6.21 -7.10 -3.23
C ALA A 179 6.57 -6.40 -4.54
N ILE A 180 5.57 -5.98 -5.31
CA ILE A 180 5.77 -5.14 -6.50
C ILE A 180 5.81 -3.68 -6.10
N VAL A 181 6.67 -2.91 -6.75
CA VAL A 181 6.87 -1.49 -6.45
C VAL A 181 6.59 -0.66 -7.69
N TYR A 182 5.69 0.30 -7.54
CA TYR A 182 5.37 1.30 -8.54
C TYR A 182 5.88 2.67 -8.13
N GLN A 183 6.14 3.51 -9.12
CA GLN A 183 6.53 4.90 -8.93
C GLN A 183 5.68 5.81 -9.81
N VAL A 184 5.34 6.98 -9.28
CA VAL A 184 4.70 8.08 -9.98
C VAL A 184 5.56 9.32 -9.78
N VAL A 185 6.15 9.85 -10.86
CA VAL A 185 6.90 11.11 -10.81
C VAL A 185 5.91 12.26 -11.00
N VAL A 186 5.87 13.17 -10.03
CA VAL A 186 4.98 14.32 -10.04
C VAL A 186 5.79 15.58 -10.27
N ASP A 187 5.39 16.36 -11.28
CA ASP A 187 5.96 17.66 -11.61
C ASP A 187 4.85 18.72 -11.69
N LEU A 188 4.82 19.61 -10.70
CA LEU A 188 3.82 20.66 -10.60
C LEU A 188 4.16 21.93 -11.40
N THR A 189 5.32 21.98 -12.07
CA THR A 189 5.83 23.18 -12.74
C THR A 189 5.20 23.46 -14.10
N ASN A 190 4.57 22.46 -14.71
CA ASN A 190 4.03 22.53 -16.08
C ASN A 190 2.49 22.62 -16.13
N GLY A 191 1.81 22.74 -14.98
CA GLY A 191 0.36 22.81 -14.91
C GLY A 191 -0.36 21.46 -15.03
N GLN A 192 0.36 20.34 -15.14
CA GLN A 192 -0.22 19.00 -15.11
C GLN A 192 -0.89 18.72 -13.76
N ARG A 193 -1.97 17.93 -13.79
CA ARG A 193 -2.80 17.59 -12.62
C ARG A 193 -2.98 16.09 -12.40
N GLU A 194 -2.60 15.28 -13.39
CA GLU A 194 -2.77 13.84 -13.39
C GLU A 194 -1.45 13.19 -13.80
N PHE A 195 -0.95 12.26 -12.99
CA PHE A 195 0.33 11.59 -13.20
C PHE A 195 0.13 10.08 -13.08
N LYS A 196 0.59 9.33 -14.07
CA LYS A 196 0.42 7.87 -14.11
C LYS A 196 1.63 7.17 -13.54
N GLY A 197 1.39 6.09 -12.80
CA GLY A 197 2.43 5.26 -12.23
C GLY A 197 2.94 4.21 -13.19
N GLU A 198 4.18 3.82 -13.00
CA GLU A 198 4.85 2.72 -13.69
C GLU A 198 5.39 1.71 -12.70
N LEU A 199 5.44 0.44 -13.11
CA LEU A 199 6.09 -0.62 -12.34
C LEU A 199 7.61 -0.45 -12.49
N ILE A 200 8.32 -0.31 -11.37
CA ILE A 200 9.78 -0.13 -11.37
C ILE A 200 10.54 -1.38 -10.93
N GLY A 201 9.85 -2.36 -10.37
CA GLY A 201 10.45 -3.64 -9.99
C GLY A 201 9.73 -4.31 -8.84
N HIS A 202 10.48 -5.14 -8.12
CA HIS A 202 10.03 -5.82 -6.93
C HIS A 202 11.01 -5.63 -5.78
N SER A 203 10.54 -5.88 -4.56
CA SER A 203 11.35 -5.79 -3.35
C SER A 203 12.12 -7.08 -3.05
N SER A 204 12.98 -7.06 -2.03
CA SER A 204 13.67 -8.26 -1.57
C SER A 204 12.66 -9.34 -1.10
N PRO A 205 12.71 -10.59 -1.62
CA PRO A 205 11.74 -11.64 -1.30
C PRO A 205 11.63 -11.97 0.19
N ASP A 206 12.74 -11.93 0.93
CA ASP A 206 12.79 -12.23 2.36
C ASP A 206 12.73 -10.96 3.23
N GLY A 207 12.64 -9.78 2.61
CA GLY A 207 12.66 -8.48 3.28
C GLY A 207 13.97 -8.16 3.99
N SER A 208 15.10 -8.65 3.47
CA SER A 208 16.44 -8.36 4.01
C SER A 208 16.93 -6.93 3.76
N ASP A 209 16.44 -6.29 2.70
CA ASP A 209 16.82 -4.92 2.32
C ASP A 209 15.64 -4.14 1.71
N GLY A 210 15.86 -2.85 1.49
CA GLY A 210 14.91 -1.94 0.85
C GLY A 210 15.13 -1.73 -0.66
N ASN A 211 15.96 -2.54 -1.31
CA ASN A 211 16.32 -2.36 -2.71
C ASN A 211 15.14 -2.69 -3.64
N ILE A 212 15.15 -2.07 -4.82
CA ILE A 212 14.20 -2.35 -5.90
C ILE A 212 14.93 -3.11 -7.01
N TYR A 213 14.43 -4.30 -7.31
CA TYR A 213 14.97 -5.20 -8.32
C TYR A 213 14.11 -5.12 -9.58
N SER A 214 14.70 -4.66 -10.69
CA SER A 214 13.95 -4.39 -11.93
C SER A 214 13.54 -5.65 -12.70
N ASP A 215 14.20 -6.78 -12.46
CA ASP A 215 13.88 -8.04 -13.13
C ASP A 215 12.60 -8.66 -12.56
N THR A 216 11.50 -8.54 -13.31
CA THR A 216 10.19 -9.10 -12.93
C THR A 216 9.87 -10.41 -13.64
N SER A 217 10.82 -11.02 -14.35
CA SER A 217 10.60 -12.21 -15.19
C SER A 217 10.09 -13.44 -14.43
N LYS A 218 10.32 -13.49 -13.11
CA LYS A 218 9.91 -14.58 -12.21
C LYS A 218 8.56 -14.32 -11.52
N LEU A 219 7.94 -13.18 -11.78
CA LEU A 219 6.64 -12.82 -11.21
C LEU A 219 5.51 -13.23 -12.15
N THR A 220 4.41 -13.66 -11.55
CA THR A 220 3.21 -14.15 -12.22
C THR A 220 2.00 -13.33 -11.76
N THR A 221 1.26 -13.81 -10.77
CA THR A 221 0.04 -13.21 -10.23
C THR A 221 0.31 -11.89 -9.53
N ALA A 222 1.51 -11.69 -8.97
CA ALA A 222 1.90 -10.42 -8.39
C ALA A 222 1.75 -9.26 -9.40
N LEU A 223 2.16 -9.45 -10.65
CA LEU A 223 2.05 -8.42 -11.71
C LEU A 223 0.61 -8.05 -12.07
N SER A 224 -0.37 -8.83 -11.61
CA SER A 224 -1.79 -8.63 -11.86
C SER A 224 -2.56 -8.13 -10.62
N ILE A 225 -1.86 -7.78 -9.53
CA ILE A 225 -2.49 -7.19 -8.33
C ILE A 225 -3.04 -5.80 -8.66
N VAL A 226 -2.27 -4.96 -9.36
CA VAL A 226 -2.61 -3.57 -9.65
C VAL A 226 -2.74 -3.37 -11.15
N LYS A 227 -3.87 -2.82 -11.59
CA LYS A 227 -4.09 -2.47 -13.00
C LYS A 227 -3.52 -1.10 -13.35
N GLY A 228 -3.59 -0.15 -12.42
CA GLY A 228 -3.13 1.21 -12.65
C GLY A 228 -3.02 2.02 -11.37
N ILE A 229 -2.15 3.02 -11.42
CA ILE A 229 -1.97 4.01 -10.35
C ILE A 229 -2.01 5.39 -10.99
N THR A 230 -2.81 6.27 -10.42
CA THR A 230 -2.90 7.67 -10.86
C THR A 230 -2.83 8.60 -9.67
N VAL A 231 -1.90 9.55 -9.71
CA VAL A 231 -1.82 10.63 -8.72
C VAL A 231 -2.49 11.86 -9.32
N TYR A 232 -3.47 12.37 -8.59
CA TYR A 232 -4.11 13.65 -8.85
C TYR A 232 -3.60 14.67 -7.85
N VAL A 233 -3.46 15.91 -8.30
CA VAL A 233 -3.07 17.05 -7.45
C VAL A 233 -4.08 18.17 -7.59
N ASN A 234 -4.45 18.77 -6.47
CA ASN A 234 -5.26 19.98 -6.42
C ASN A 234 -4.32 21.17 -6.22
N GLN A 235 -4.36 22.14 -7.12
CA GLN A 235 -3.60 23.40 -6.98
C GLN A 235 -4.53 24.51 -6.51
#